data_AF-A0A654TCR7-F1
#
_entry.id   AF-A0A654TCR7-F1
#
_cell.length_a   1.000
_cell.length_b   1.000
_cell.length_c   1.000
_cell.angle_alpha   90.00
_cell.angle_beta   90.00
_cell.angle_gamma   90.00
#
_symmetry.space_group_name_H-M   'P 1'
#
loop_
_entity.id
_entity.type
_entity.pdbx_description
1 polymer ?
#
loop_
_entity_poly.entity_id
_entity_poly.type
_entity_poly.pdbx_seq_one_letter_code
_entity_poly.pdbx_strand_id
1 'polypeptide(L)'
;MVAELVASEPEWGGADEPDRPVVLVAHGGLIAALSAALLKLPVANWPALGGMGNASWTQLSGHWAPGSDFESIRWRLDVWNASAQVSSDVL
;
A
#
# COMPACT_ATOMS: atom_id res chain seq x y z
N MET A 1 8.47 6.32 9.92
CA MET A 1 7.16 5.62 9.89
C MET A 1 6.39 6.02 8.63
N VAL A 2 5.37 5.25 8.19
CA VAL A 2 4.61 5.59 6.97
C VAL A 2 3.90 6.95 7.05
N ALA A 3 3.46 7.36 8.23
CA ALA A 3 2.92 8.71 8.44
C ALA A 3 3.95 9.82 8.11
N GLU A 4 5.23 9.61 8.46
CA GLU A 4 6.31 10.56 8.14
C GLU A 4 6.59 10.58 6.64
N LEU A 5 6.52 9.42 5.96
CA LEU A 5 6.66 9.35 4.50
C LEU A 5 5.53 10.08 3.79
N VAL A 6 4.28 9.88 4.21
CA VAL A 6 3.14 10.60 3.65
C VAL A 6 3.30 12.11 3.90
N ALA A 7 3.78 12.51 5.07
CA ALA A 7 4.05 13.93 5.37
C ALA A 7 5.22 14.51 4.55
N SER A 8 6.20 13.70 4.14
CA SER A 8 7.33 14.14 3.31
C SER A 8 7.00 14.23 1.82
N GLU A 9 5.84 13.72 1.40
CA GLU A 9 5.38 13.71 0.00
C GLU A 9 4.12 14.60 -0.17
N PRO A 10 4.23 15.94 -0.01
CA PRO A 10 3.07 16.84 -0.03
C PRO A 10 2.38 16.94 -1.39
N GLU A 11 3.04 16.50 -2.47
CA GLU A 11 2.51 16.47 -3.82
C GLU A 11 1.78 15.16 -4.16
N TRP A 12 1.87 14.14 -3.29
CA TRP A 12 1.18 12.87 -3.50
C TRP A 12 -0.34 13.07 -3.52
N GLY A 13 -0.99 12.63 -4.60
CA GLY A 13 -2.41 12.88 -4.83
C GLY A 13 -2.76 14.34 -5.19
N GLY A 14 -1.76 15.13 -5.60
CA GLY A 14 -1.93 16.50 -6.10
C GLY A 14 -2.70 16.55 -7.42
N ALA A 15 -3.19 17.74 -7.77
CA ALA A 15 -4.11 17.94 -8.91
C ALA A 15 -3.51 17.54 -10.27
N ASP A 16 -2.21 17.70 -10.44
CA ASP A 16 -1.53 17.43 -11.71
C ASP A 16 -1.31 15.93 -11.94
N GLU A 17 -1.08 15.15 -10.87
CA GLU A 17 -0.76 13.73 -10.94
C GLU A 17 -1.41 12.93 -9.80
N PRO A 18 -2.75 12.87 -9.76
CA PRO A 18 -3.49 12.29 -8.62
C PRO A 18 -3.24 10.78 -8.44
N ASP A 19 -2.85 10.09 -9.52
CA ASP A 19 -2.67 8.64 -9.54
C ASP A 19 -1.20 8.18 -9.50
N ARG A 20 -0.23 9.11 -9.37
CA ARG A 20 1.18 8.72 -9.25
C ARG A 20 1.43 8.02 -7.90
N PRO A 21 1.86 6.75 -7.89
CA PRO A 21 2.01 6.00 -6.65
C PRO A 21 3.33 6.31 -5.94
N VAL A 22 3.30 6.29 -4.61
CA VAL A 22 4.51 6.09 -3.79
C VAL A 22 4.82 4.60 -3.74
N VAL A 23 6.07 4.21 -4.04
CA VAL A 23 6.49 2.80 -4.08
C VAL A 23 7.38 2.47 -2.89
N LEU A 24 6.95 1.50 -2.09
CA LEU A 24 7.73 0.92 -0.99
C LEU A 24 8.24 -0.47 -1.37
N VAL A 25 9.55 -0.66 -1.35
CA VAL A 25 10.18 -1.96 -1.58
C VAL A 25 10.52 -2.60 -0.24
N ALA A 26 9.93 -3.76 0.03
CA ALA A 26 9.94 -4.40 1.34
C ALA A 26 9.76 -5.93 1.25
N HIS A 27 9.74 -6.59 2.41
CA HIS A 27 9.47 -8.02 2.53
C HIS A 27 7.98 -8.31 2.77
N GLY A 28 7.51 -9.49 2.36
CA GLY A 28 6.09 -9.88 2.45
C GLY A 28 5.47 -9.73 3.85
N GLY A 29 6.21 -10.07 4.90
CA GLY A 29 5.74 -9.88 6.28
C GLY A 29 5.51 -8.41 6.65
N LEU A 30 6.39 -7.51 6.20
CA LEU A 30 6.23 -6.07 6.41
C LEU A 30 5.05 -5.53 5.59
N ILE A 31 4.91 -5.97 4.32
CA ILE A 31 3.80 -5.57 3.45
C ILE A 31 2.45 -5.97 4.08
N ALA A 32 2.32 -7.21 4.58
CA ALA A 32 1.09 -7.69 5.21
C ALA A 32 0.75 -6.92 6.49
N ALA A 33 1.71 -6.78 7.42
CA ALA A 33 1.49 -6.06 8.67
C ALA A 33 1.15 -4.58 8.44
N LEU A 34 1.88 -3.91 7.54
CA LEU A 34 1.63 -2.51 7.22
C LEU A 34 0.27 -2.31 6.54
N SER A 35 -0.09 -3.18 5.58
CA SER A 35 -1.38 -3.11 4.90
C SER A 35 -2.53 -3.30 5.90
N ALA A 36 -2.45 -4.28 6.80
CA ALA A 36 -3.47 -4.51 7.83
C ALA A 36 -3.61 -3.32 8.79
N ALA A 37 -2.49 -2.70 9.17
CA ALA A 37 -2.47 -1.51 10.02
C ALA A 37 -3.11 -0.29 9.33
N LEU A 38 -2.76 0.00 8.07
CA LEU A 38 -3.34 1.12 7.31
C LEU A 38 -4.84 0.93 7.07
N LEU A 39 -5.27 -0.29 6.80
CA LEU A 39 -6.70 -0.66 6.66
C LEU A 39 -7.46 -0.63 8.00
N LYS A 40 -6.78 -0.36 9.12
CA LYS A 40 -7.34 -0.35 10.47
C LYS A 40 -8.06 -1.66 10.80
N LEU A 41 -7.54 -2.78 10.31
CA LEU A 41 -8.08 -4.10 10.65
C LEU A 41 -7.82 -4.40 12.13
N PRO A 42 -8.79 -4.98 12.86
CA PRO A 42 -8.53 -5.55 14.18
C PRO A 42 -7.36 -6.53 14.09
N VAL A 43 -6.44 -6.52 15.08
CA VAL A 43 -5.21 -7.34 15.06
C VAL A 43 -5.52 -8.84 14.87
N ALA A 44 -6.61 -9.32 15.46
CA ALA A 44 -7.09 -10.70 15.29
C ALA A 44 -7.37 -11.08 13.82
N ASN A 45 -7.64 -10.10 12.95
CA ASN A 45 -7.95 -10.29 11.54
C ASN A 45 -6.73 -10.12 10.63
N TRP A 46 -5.58 -9.72 11.15
CA TRP A 46 -4.37 -9.52 10.33
C TRP A 46 -3.94 -10.79 9.55
N PRO A 47 -4.08 -12.01 10.09
CA PRO A 47 -3.78 -13.23 9.33
C PRO A 47 -4.63 -13.44 8.07
N ALA A 48 -5.68 -12.63 7.84
CA ALA A 48 -6.45 -12.66 6.60
C ALA A 48 -5.63 -12.19 5.38
N LEU A 49 -4.56 -11.41 5.59
CA LEU A 49 -3.61 -11.04 4.55
C LEU A 49 -2.49 -12.09 4.48
N GLY A 50 -2.49 -12.87 3.39
CA GLY A 50 -1.60 -14.02 3.19
C GLY A 50 -0.14 -13.67 2.84
N GLY A 51 0.57 -14.60 2.22
CA GLY A 51 1.94 -14.37 1.73
C GLY A 51 1.99 -13.49 0.48
N MET A 52 3.16 -12.90 0.24
CA MET A 52 3.50 -12.19 -1.00
C MET A 52 4.46 -13.03 -1.84
N GLY A 53 4.20 -13.13 -3.13
CA GLY A 53 5.06 -13.80 -4.10
C GLY A 53 6.33 -13.01 -4.41
N ASN A 54 7.26 -13.65 -5.12
CA ASN A 54 8.51 -13.00 -5.54
C ASN A 54 8.21 -11.80 -6.45
N ALA A 55 8.82 -10.66 -6.15
CA ALA A 55 8.64 -9.40 -6.87
C ALA A 55 7.16 -9.04 -7.15
N SER A 56 6.25 -9.54 -6.31
CA SER A 56 4.82 -9.24 -6.40
C SER A 56 4.52 -7.95 -5.65
N TRP A 57 3.43 -7.27 -6.01
CA TRP A 57 3.05 -6.00 -5.40
C TRP A 57 1.63 -6.00 -4.84
N THR A 58 1.43 -5.05 -3.92
CA THR A 58 0.16 -4.74 -3.27
C THR A 58 -0.06 -3.24 -3.40
N GLN A 59 -1.30 -2.82 -3.68
CA GLN A 59 -1.67 -1.42 -3.85
C GLN A 59 -2.79 -1.05 -2.89
N LEU A 60 -2.61 0.08 -2.19
CA LEU A 60 -3.64 0.70 -1.38
C LEU A 60 -3.90 2.12 -1.86
N SER A 61 -5.16 2.53 -1.87
CA SER A 61 -5.59 3.92 -2.07
C SER A 61 -5.97 4.56 -0.74
N GLY A 62 -5.42 5.75 -0.46
CA GLY A 62 -5.84 6.58 0.66
C GLY A 62 -6.88 7.60 0.19
N HIS A 63 -8.05 7.63 0.81
CA HIS A 63 -9.10 8.61 0.53
C HIS A 63 -9.25 9.57 1.70
N TRP A 64 -9.20 10.88 1.44
CA TRP A 64 -9.27 11.89 2.49
C TRP A 64 -9.99 13.16 2.01
N ALA A 65 -10.37 14.01 2.95
CA ALA A 65 -10.94 15.33 2.68
C ALA A 65 -9.85 16.40 2.84
N PRO A 66 -9.87 17.51 2.08
CA PRO A 66 -8.88 18.58 2.24
C PRO A 66 -8.75 19.06 3.69
N GLY A 67 -7.52 19.14 4.19
CA GLY A 67 -7.22 19.58 5.56
C GLY A 67 -7.37 18.51 6.65
N SER A 68 -7.67 17.25 6.30
CA SER A 68 -7.69 16.15 7.27
C SER A 68 -6.29 15.67 7.66
N ASP A 69 -6.14 15.14 8.88
CA ASP A 69 -4.90 14.52 9.33
C ASP A 69 -4.70 13.10 8.73
N PHE A 70 -3.52 12.52 8.96
CA PHE A 70 -3.18 11.17 8.49
C PHE A 70 -4.15 10.10 9.01
N GLU A 71 -4.60 10.22 10.25
CA GLU A 71 -5.51 9.25 10.86
C GLU A 71 -6.91 9.27 10.25
N SER A 72 -7.30 10.39 9.65
CA SER A 72 -8.57 10.53 8.95
C SER A 72 -8.56 9.90 7.54
N ILE A 73 -7.38 9.55 7.01
CA ILE A 73 -7.26 8.86 5.72
C ILE A 73 -7.92 7.49 5.80
N ARG A 74 -8.88 7.24 4.90
CA ARG A 74 -9.51 5.93 4.73
C ARG A 74 -8.77 5.15 3.66
N TRP A 75 -8.00 4.16 4.10
CA TRP A 75 -7.28 3.28 3.20
C TRP A 75 -8.18 2.17 2.67
N ARG A 76 -8.01 1.85 1.38
CA ARG A 76 -8.65 0.72 0.71
C ARG A 76 -7.59 -0.13 0.06
N LEU A 77 -7.74 -1.45 0.15
CA LEU A 77 -6.90 -2.41 -0.57
C LEU A 77 -7.44 -2.57 -1.98
N ASP A 78 -6.69 -2.13 -2.99
CA ASP A 78 -7.08 -2.22 -4.40
C ASP A 78 -6.57 -3.51 -5.04
N VAL A 79 -5.32 -3.85 -4.75
CA VAL A 79 -4.63 -5.02 -5.31
C VAL A 79 -3.84 -5.71 -4.21
N TRP A 80 -3.95 -7.03 -4.15
CA TRP A 80 -3.15 -7.86 -3.26
C TRP A 80 -2.38 -8.92 -4.04
N ASN A 81 -1.06 -8.96 -3.86
CA ASN A 81 -0.19 -10.01 -4.41
C ASN A 81 -0.29 -10.20 -5.94
N ALA A 82 -0.28 -9.11 -6.70
CA ALA A 82 -0.20 -9.16 -8.16
C ALA A 82 1.25 -9.37 -8.63
N SER A 83 1.42 -10.02 -9.78
CA SER A 83 2.73 -10.35 -10.35
C SER A 83 2.78 -10.06 -11.85
N ALA A 84 3.97 -9.73 -12.35
CA ALA A 84 4.21 -9.63 -13.78
C ALA A 84 4.22 -11.04 -14.40
N GLN A 85 3.72 -11.17 -15.63
CA GLN A 85 3.88 -12.39 -16.40
C GLN A 85 5.32 -12.51 -16.87
N VAL A 86 5.92 -13.69 -16.72
CA VAL A 86 7.31 -13.97 -17.12
C VAL A 86 7.29 -14.95 -18.28
N SER A 87 8.09 -14.68 -19.31
CA SER A 87 8.25 -15.57 -20.47
C SER A 87 8.83 -16.93 -20.04
N SER A 88 8.42 -18.01 -20.71
CA SER A 88 8.88 -19.37 -20.42
C SER A 88 10.38 -19.60 -20.64
N ASP A 89 11.02 -18.73 -21.44
CA ASP A 89 12.39 -18.97 -21.96
C ASP A 89 13.47 -18.27 -21.13
N VAL A 90 13.17 -17.83 -19.91
CA VAL A 90 14.13 -17.22 -18.98
C VAL A 90 14.37 -18.17 -17.81
N LEU A 91 15.04 -19.30 -18.06
CA LEU A 91 15.72 -20.12 -17.06
C LEU A 91 17.06 -20.62 -17.62
#